data_AF-C9X4P1-F1
#
_entry.id   AF-C9X4P1-F1
#
_cell.length_a   1.000
_cell.length_b   1.000
_cell.length_c   1.000
_cell.angle_alpha   90.00
_cell.angle_beta   90.00
_cell.angle_gamma   90.00
#
_symmetry.space_group_name_H-M   'P 1'
#
loop_
_entity.id
_entity.type
_entity.pdbx_description
1 polymer ?
#
loop_
_entity_poly.entity_id
_entity_poly.type
_entity_poly.pdbx_seq_one_letter_code
_entity_poly.pdbx_strand_id
1 'polypeptide(L)'
;WLFRPYLPADQIDSYIAGLIILAAAPCTAMVFVWSNLTRGEPLFTLSQVALNDAIMVVAFAPIVGLLLGLSAITVPWDTLVLSVVLYIVVPVIIAQVLRARLTADGTANALDTMLAKLQPLSLLALLATLVLLFGFQGEQIIAQPTIIALLAVPILIQVYFNSGLAYLLNRMSGERHLRRRPFSTDRSQQLLRT
;
A
#
# COMPACT_ATOMS: atom_id res chain seq x y z
N TRP A 1 -3.86 -8.91 -26.00
CA TRP A 1 -4.61 -9.32 -27.21
C TRP A 1 -5.74 -10.32 -26.95
N LEU A 2 -5.71 -11.14 -25.89
CA LEU A 2 -6.78 -12.12 -25.58
C LEU A 2 -8.14 -11.50 -25.20
N PHE A 3 -8.14 -10.30 -24.61
CA PHE A 3 -9.34 -9.62 -24.09
C PHE A 3 -9.94 -8.56 -25.02
N ARG A 4 -9.27 -8.28 -26.14
CA ARG A 4 -9.62 -7.22 -27.10
C ARG A 4 -11.02 -7.35 -27.73
N PRO A 5 -11.55 -8.56 -28.00
CA PRO A 5 -12.88 -8.72 -28.60
C PRO A 5 -14.05 -8.44 -27.66
N TYR A 6 -13.82 -8.45 -26.34
CA TYR A 6 -14.86 -8.35 -25.32
C TYR A 6 -14.95 -6.98 -24.64
N LEU A 7 -14.10 -6.03 -25.06
CA LEU A 7 -14.11 -4.66 -24.57
C LEU A 7 -14.63 -3.71 -25.66
N PRO A 8 -15.43 -2.68 -25.29
CA PRO A 8 -15.81 -1.62 -26.22
C PRO A 8 -14.54 -0.90 -26.72
N ALA A 9 -14.40 -0.82 -28.05
CA ALA A 9 -13.13 -0.50 -28.73
C ALA A 9 -12.58 0.90 -28.40
N ASP A 10 -13.43 1.80 -27.91
CA ASP A 10 -13.16 3.19 -27.53
C ASP A 10 -12.53 3.33 -26.12
N GLN A 11 -12.65 2.34 -25.23
CA GLN A 11 -12.20 2.45 -23.83
C GLN A 11 -11.06 1.48 -23.46
N ILE A 12 -10.59 0.67 -24.40
CA ILE A 12 -9.53 -0.33 -24.18
C ILE A 12 -8.27 0.32 -23.60
N ASP A 13 -7.84 1.47 -24.12
CA ASP A 13 -6.62 2.13 -23.67
C ASP A 13 -6.73 2.64 -22.24
N SER A 14 -7.89 3.19 -21.85
CA SER A 14 -8.17 3.63 -20.49
C SER A 14 -8.19 2.46 -19.49
N TYR A 15 -8.77 1.32 -19.86
CA TYR A 15 -8.77 0.13 -18.99
C TYR A 15 -7.37 -0.49 -18.87
N ILE A 16 -6.59 -0.52 -19.94
CA ILE A 16 -5.20 -1.00 -19.91
C ILE A 16 -4.35 -0.08 -19.04
N ALA A 17 -4.46 1.25 -19.21
CA ALA A 17 -3.77 2.22 -18.36
C ALA A 17 -4.17 2.04 -16.88
N GLY A 18 -5.45 1.86 -16.59
CA GLY A 18 -5.95 1.56 -15.24
C GLY A 18 -5.36 0.27 -14.66
N LEU A 19 -5.29 -0.81 -15.44
CA LEU A 19 -4.66 -2.07 -15.02
C LEU A 19 -3.17 -1.93 -14.76
N ILE A 20 -2.45 -1.17 -15.58
CA ILE A 20 -1.00 -0.91 -15.40
C ILE A 20 -0.77 -0.13 -14.11
N ILE A 21 -1.55 0.93 -13.89
CA ILE A 21 -1.45 1.76 -12.67
C ILE A 21 -1.80 0.92 -11.43
N LEU A 22 -2.87 0.12 -11.50
CA LEU A 22 -3.28 -0.77 -10.40
C LEU A 22 -2.22 -1.84 -10.09
N ALA A 23 -1.57 -2.38 -11.13
CA ALA A 23 -0.47 -3.33 -10.98
C ALA A 23 0.80 -2.69 -10.40
N ALA A 24 1.06 -1.42 -10.70
CA ALA A 24 2.21 -0.68 -10.18
C ALA A 24 1.98 -0.13 -8.77
N ALA A 25 0.73 0.03 -8.33
CA ALA A 25 0.39 0.63 -7.05
C ALA A 25 0.75 -0.31 -5.88
N PRO A 26 1.56 0.15 -4.91
CA PRO A 26 1.86 -0.64 -3.72
C PRO A 26 0.66 -0.69 -2.77
N CYS A 27 0.24 -1.89 -2.37
CA CYS A 27 -0.86 -2.06 -1.42
C CYS A 27 -0.38 -1.98 0.05
N THR A 28 0.12 -0.80 0.45
CA THR A 28 0.81 -0.59 1.72
C THR A 28 -0.06 -0.85 2.97
N ALA A 29 -1.26 -0.30 2.99
CA ALA A 29 -2.17 -0.38 4.15
C ALA A 29 -2.75 -1.80 4.34
N MET A 30 -3.10 -2.48 3.23
CA MET A 30 -3.75 -3.78 3.29
C MET A 30 -2.80 -4.84 3.84
N VAL A 31 -1.56 -4.91 3.32
CA VAL A 31 -0.58 -5.91 3.74
C VAL A 31 -0.24 -5.79 5.23
N PHE A 32 -0.23 -4.57 5.78
CA PHE A 32 -0.06 -4.35 7.21
C PHE A 32 -1.18 -4.98 8.05
N VAL A 33 -2.45 -4.82 7.62
CA VAL A 33 -3.61 -5.41 8.31
C VAL A 33 -3.54 -6.94 8.25
N TRP A 34 -3.22 -7.54 7.10
CA TRP A 34 -3.08 -8.99 6.97
C TRP A 34 -1.92 -9.54 7.80
N SER A 35 -0.79 -8.83 7.84
CA SER A 35 0.35 -9.20 8.70
C SER A 35 -0.06 -9.19 10.18
N ASN A 36 -0.78 -8.16 10.62
CA ASN A 36 -1.29 -8.10 11.99
C ASN A 36 -2.31 -9.21 12.31
N LEU A 37 -3.21 -9.54 11.37
CA LEU A 37 -4.19 -10.63 11.52
C LEU A 37 -3.55 -12.02 11.56
N THR A 38 -2.50 -12.24 10.75
CA THR A 38 -1.80 -13.52 10.65
C THR A 38 -0.69 -13.70 11.70
N ARG A 39 -0.52 -12.73 12.61
CA ARG A 39 0.58 -12.67 13.60
C ARG A 39 1.96 -12.70 12.94
N GLY A 40 2.07 -12.12 11.75
CA GLY A 40 3.32 -11.88 11.05
C GLY A 40 4.15 -10.81 11.75
N GLU A 41 5.41 -10.66 11.33
CA GLU A 41 6.33 -9.65 11.84
C GLU A 41 6.09 -8.34 11.05
N PRO A 42 5.43 -7.31 11.65
CA PRO A 42 4.99 -6.15 10.90
C PRO A 42 6.15 -5.23 10.53
N LEU A 43 7.28 -5.30 11.24
CA LEU A 43 8.46 -4.46 10.99
C LEU A 43 9.16 -4.86 9.69
N PHE A 44 9.31 -6.15 9.42
CA PHE A 44 9.82 -6.66 8.15
C PHE A 44 8.87 -6.36 6.98
N THR A 45 7.57 -6.45 7.23
CA THR A 45 6.55 -6.08 6.23
C THR A 45 6.64 -4.59 5.91
N LEU A 46 6.79 -3.76 6.93
CA LEU A 46 6.90 -2.31 6.82
C LEU A 46 8.19 -1.90 6.09
N SER A 47 9.31 -2.55 6.36
CA SER A 47 10.58 -2.25 5.66
C SER A 47 10.52 -2.58 4.17
N GLN A 48 9.89 -3.71 3.79
CA GLN A 48 9.67 -4.08 2.39
C GLN A 48 8.77 -3.08 1.66
N VAL A 49 7.68 -2.69 2.30
CA VAL A 49 6.75 -1.69 1.76
C VAL A 49 7.44 -0.32 1.62
N ALA A 50 8.18 0.11 2.63
CA ALA A 50 8.91 1.37 2.63
C ALA A 50 10.00 1.40 1.55
N LEU A 51 10.73 0.29 1.34
CA LEU A 51 11.73 0.18 0.28
C LEU A 51 11.07 0.31 -1.10
N ASN A 52 9.96 -0.38 -1.33
CA ASN A 52 9.24 -0.33 -2.61
C ASN A 52 8.70 1.07 -2.91
N ASP A 53 8.09 1.73 -1.92
CA ASP A 53 7.59 3.10 -2.07
C ASP A 53 8.73 4.10 -2.29
N ALA A 54 9.85 3.96 -1.57
CA ALA A 54 11.04 4.78 -1.77
C ALA A 54 11.63 4.62 -3.17
N ILE A 55 11.71 3.38 -3.69
CA ILE A 55 12.17 3.12 -5.07
C ILE A 55 11.23 3.79 -6.08
N MET A 56 9.91 3.72 -5.86
CA MET A 56 8.93 4.37 -6.75
C MET A 56 9.10 5.90 -6.76
N VAL A 57 9.30 6.52 -5.60
CA VAL A 57 9.48 7.98 -5.49
C VAL A 57 10.83 8.43 -6.07
N VAL A 58 11.91 7.68 -5.82
CA VAL A 58 13.29 8.09 -6.20
C VAL A 58 13.66 7.68 -7.63
N ALA A 59 13.20 6.52 -8.11
CA ALA A 59 13.55 6.02 -9.44
C ALA A 59 12.41 6.21 -10.45
N PHE A 60 11.20 5.74 -10.13
CA PHE A 60 10.11 5.72 -11.12
C PHE A 60 9.57 7.12 -11.43
N ALA A 61 9.28 7.94 -10.41
CA ALA A 61 8.72 9.28 -10.64
C ALA A 61 9.65 10.20 -11.47
N PRO A 62 10.97 10.26 -11.24
CA PRO A 62 11.87 11.07 -12.07
C PRO A 62 12.05 10.51 -13.48
N ILE A 63 12.10 9.19 -13.65
CA ILE A 63 12.23 8.54 -14.96
C ILE A 63 11.00 8.83 -15.82
N VAL A 64 9.79 8.72 -15.26
CA VAL A 64 8.55 9.05 -15.96
C VAL A 64 8.47 10.55 -16.27
N GLY A 65 8.90 11.41 -15.34
CA GLY A 65 9.00 12.86 -15.58
C GLY A 65 9.94 13.20 -16.74
N LEU A 66 11.09 12.52 -16.84
CA LEU A 66 12.06 12.69 -17.93
C LEU A 66 11.50 12.17 -19.27
N LEU A 67 10.91 10.98 -19.29
CA LEU A 67 10.33 10.35 -20.49
C LEU A 67 9.14 11.15 -21.05
N LEU A 68 8.28 11.69 -20.18
CA LEU A 68 7.15 12.54 -20.59
C LEU A 68 7.61 13.93 -21.04
N GLY A 69 8.66 14.47 -20.42
CA GLY A 69 9.31 15.71 -20.87
C GLY A 69 9.93 15.62 -22.27
N LEU A 70 10.42 14.44 -22.66
CA LEU A 70 10.93 14.16 -24.01
C LEU A 70 9.82 13.95 -25.06
N SER A 71 8.60 13.63 -24.63
CA SER A 71 7.46 13.29 -25.51
C SER A 71 6.62 14.51 -25.96
N ALA A 72 7.08 15.74 -25.69
CA ALA A 72 6.44 17.00 -26.10
C ALA A 72 4.96 17.17 -25.71
N ILE A 73 4.49 16.44 -24.71
CA ILE A 73 3.18 16.66 -24.08
C ILE A 73 3.40 17.73 -23.01
N THR A 74 2.77 18.90 -23.16
CA THR A 74 2.84 20.00 -22.18
C THR A 74 2.14 19.58 -20.89
N VAL A 75 2.86 18.87 -20.02
CA VAL A 75 2.40 18.57 -18.68
C VAL A 75 2.61 19.82 -17.83
N PRO A 76 1.58 20.35 -17.15
CA PRO A 76 1.71 21.50 -16.27
C PRO A 76 2.58 21.13 -15.05
N TRP A 77 3.89 21.35 -15.17
CA TRP A 77 4.91 21.05 -14.14
C TRP A 77 4.57 21.66 -12.79
N ASP A 78 3.95 22.84 -12.78
CA ASP A 78 3.48 23.50 -11.56
C ASP A 78 2.49 22.62 -10.78
N THR A 79 1.55 21.97 -11.48
CA THR A 79 0.55 21.10 -10.83
C THR A 79 1.14 19.78 -10.36
N LEU A 80 2.11 19.22 -11.08
CA LEU A 80 2.82 18.00 -10.67
C LEU A 80 3.65 18.26 -9.42
N VAL A 81 4.47 19.31 -9.43
CA VAL A 81 5.30 19.69 -8.28
C VAL A 81 4.43 20.03 -7.08
N LEU A 82 3.35 20.80 -7.28
CA LEU A 82 2.41 21.13 -6.22
C LEU A 82 1.75 19.87 -5.64
N SER A 83 1.36 18.92 -6.50
CA SER A 83 0.76 17.65 -6.07
C SER A 83 1.75 16.79 -5.28
N VAL A 84 3.01 16.67 -5.72
CA VAL A 84 4.05 15.92 -5.00
C VAL A 84 4.35 16.57 -3.64
N VAL A 85 4.49 17.89 -3.60
CA VAL A 85 4.74 18.61 -2.36
C VAL A 85 3.57 18.45 -1.39
N LEU A 86 2.34 18.62 -1.87
CA LEU A 86 1.14 18.57 -1.05
C LEU A 86 0.82 17.15 -0.56
N TYR A 87 0.89 16.13 -1.42
CA TYR A 87 0.49 14.77 -1.08
C TYR A 87 1.60 13.91 -0.47
N ILE A 88 2.88 14.23 -0.72
CA ILE A 88 4.02 13.45 -0.20
C ILE A 88 4.79 14.25 0.84
N VAL A 89 5.32 15.42 0.47
CA VAL A 89 6.27 16.15 1.33
C VAL A 89 5.61 16.67 2.60
N VAL A 90 4.43 17.31 2.49
CA VAL A 90 3.72 17.89 3.65
C VAL A 90 3.33 16.82 4.68
N PRO A 91 2.69 15.69 4.33
CA PRO A 91 2.38 14.63 5.30
C PRO A 91 3.62 14.04 5.97
N VAL A 92 4.73 13.86 5.22
CA VAL A 92 5.98 13.35 5.78
C VAL A 92 6.57 14.32 6.80
N ILE A 93 6.61 15.63 6.50
CA ILE A 93 7.09 16.64 7.45
C ILE A 93 6.24 16.63 8.72
N ILE A 94 4.91 16.63 8.60
CA ILE A 94 4.00 16.58 9.75
C ILE A 94 4.26 15.32 10.58
N ALA A 95 4.40 14.15 9.95
CA ALA A 95 4.69 12.90 10.63
C ALA A 95 6.03 12.94 11.40
N GLN A 96 7.09 13.49 10.78
CA GLN A 96 8.41 13.61 11.43
C GLN A 96 8.40 14.61 12.59
N VAL A 97 7.73 15.75 12.44
CA VAL A 97 7.60 16.74 13.51
C VAL A 97 6.80 16.15 14.68
N LEU A 98 5.69 15.46 14.41
CA LEU A 98 4.88 14.83 15.44
C LEU A 98 5.66 13.73 16.17
N ARG A 99 6.41 12.90 15.44
CA ARG A 99 7.30 11.89 16.03
C ARG A 99 8.36 12.52 16.93
N ALA A 100 9.05 13.56 16.44
CA ALA A 100 10.08 14.25 17.21
C ALA A 100 9.54 14.86 18.51
N ARG A 101 8.34 15.47 18.46
CA ARG A 101 7.66 16.04 19.63
C ARG A 101 7.23 14.96 20.63
N LEU A 102 6.65 13.85 20.16
CA LEU A 102 6.13 12.79 21.03
C LEU A 102 7.23 11.89 21.62
N THR A 103 8.45 11.92 21.08
CA THR A 103 9.61 11.18 21.62
C THR A 103 10.60 12.10 22.36
N ALA A 104 10.29 13.39 22.50
CA ALA A 104 11.16 14.37 23.17
C ALA A 104 11.44 14.03 24.64
N ASP A 105 10.48 13.38 25.32
CA ASP A 105 10.59 12.98 26.73
C ASP A 105 11.41 11.68 26.92
N GLY A 106 12.09 11.20 25.88
CA GLY A 106 12.90 9.98 25.90
C GLY A 106 12.11 8.67 26.00
N THR A 107 10.78 8.73 26.08
CA THR A 107 9.89 7.58 26.24
C THR A 107 8.98 7.42 25.01
N ALA A 108 8.90 6.21 24.43
CA ALA A 108 8.06 5.93 23.26
C ALA A 108 6.55 5.85 23.56
N ASN A 109 6.14 5.86 24.85
CA ASN A 109 4.76 5.64 25.28
C ASN A 109 3.74 6.61 24.67
N ALA A 110 4.10 7.90 24.50
CA ALA A 110 3.20 8.90 23.93
C ALA A 110 2.96 8.66 22.42
N LEU A 111 4.01 8.23 21.71
CA LEU A 111 3.92 7.83 20.31
C LEU A 111 3.07 6.56 20.16
N ASP A 112 3.31 5.54 20.99
CA ASP A 112 2.55 4.27 20.94
C ASP A 112 1.05 4.48 21.21
N THR A 113 0.72 5.36 22.17
CA THR A 113 -0.68 5.71 22.48
C THR A 113 -1.36 6.44 21.32
N MET A 114 -0.63 7.33 20.63
CA MET A 114 -1.12 8.00 19.43
C MET A 114 -1.33 7.03 18.27
N LEU A 115 -0.36 6.14 18.00
CA LEU A 115 -0.45 5.12 16.96
C LEU A 115 -1.66 4.19 17.20
N ALA A 116 -1.88 3.77 18.45
CA ALA A 116 -3.02 2.94 18.82
C ALA A 116 -4.38 3.60 18.54
N LYS A 117 -4.47 4.94 18.63
CA LYS A 117 -5.69 5.70 18.29
C LYS A 117 -5.84 5.93 16.78
N LEU A 118 -4.74 6.14 16.07
CA LEU A 118 -4.75 6.39 14.62
C LEU A 118 -5.06 5.14 13.80
N GLN A 119 -4.67 3.95 14.27
CA GLN A 119 -4.95 2.68 13.58
C GLN A 119 -6.44 2.45 13.26
N PRO A 120 -7.39 2.51 14.22
CA PRO A 120 -8.81 2.35 13.91
C PRO A 120 -9.38 3.52 13.10
N LEU A 121 -8.87 4.73 13.28
CA LEU A 121 -9.30 5.91 12.51
C LEU A 121 -8.95 5.76 11.02
N SER A 122 -7.75 5.25 10.71
CA SER A 122 -7.33 4.99 9.33
C SER A 122 -8.19 3.91 8.67
N LEU A 123 -8.56 2.85 9.39
CA LEU A 123 -9.48 1.83 8.90
C LEU A 123 -10.86 2.42 8.60
N LEU A 124 -11.37 3.27 9.49
CA LEU A 124 -12.66 3.94 9.29
C LEU A 124 -12.63 4.88 8.08
N ALA A 125 -11.54 5.64 7.88
CA ALA A 125 -11.36 6.50 6.71
C ALA A 125 -11.27 5.69 5.41
N LEU A 126 -10.56 4.57 5.40
CA LEU A 126 -10.46 3.67 4.25
C LEU A 126 -11.82 3.06 3.91
N LEU A 127 -12.56 2.58 4.91
CA LEU A 127 -13.91 2.05 4.73
C LEU A 127 -14.89 3.12 4.25
N ALA A 128 -14.84 4.33 4.81
CA ALA A 128 -15.65 5.45 4.36
C ALA A 128 -15.37 5.79 2.89
N THR A 129 -14.09 5.81 2.49
CA THR A 129 -13.69 6.03 1.09
C THR A 129 -14.21 4.93 0.19
N LEU A 130 -14.12 3.66 0.62
CA LEU A 130 -14.65 2.53 -0.13
C LEU A 130 -16.16 2.65 -0.32
N VAL A 131 -16.91 2.88 0.75
CA VAL A 131 -18.37 3.06 0.69
C VAL A 131 -18.75 4.22 -0.23
N LEU A 132 -18.02 5.33 -0.16
CA LEU A 132 -18.26 6.49 -1.03
C LEU A 132 -17.96 6.15 -2.50
N LEU A 133 -16.87 5.44 -2.77
CA LEU A 133 -16.47 5.04 -4.11
C LEU A 133 -17.50 4.11 -4.74
N PHE A 134 -17.94 3.07 -4.01
CA PHE A 134 -19.01 2.17 -4.46
C PHE A 134 -20.37 2.86 -4.56
N GLY A 135 -20.64 3.84 -3.69
CA GLY A 135 -21.85 4.65 -3.75
C GLY A 135 -21.93 5.50 -5.02
N PHE A 136 -20.83 6.15 -5.40
CA PHE A 136 -20.78 7.00 -6.60
C PHE A 136 -20.57 6.22 -7.91
N GLN A 137 -19.91 5.06 -7.88
CA GLN A 137 -19.64 4.25 -9.07
C GLN A 137 -20.58 3.04 -9.21
N GLY A 138 -21.60 2.92 -8.35
CA GLY A 138 -22.49 1.76 -8.27
C GLY A 138 -23.27 1.46 -9.55
N GLU A 139 -23.76 2.49 -10.26
CA GLU A 139 -24.50 2.28 -11.52
C GLU A 139 -23.59 1.69 -12.62
N GLN A 140 -22.36 2.19 -12.78
CA GLN A 140 -21.40 1.60 -13.72
C GLN A 140 -21.06 0.15 -13.36
N ILE A 141 -20.97 -0.17 -12.07
CA ILE A 141 -20.66 -1.53 -11.60
C ILE A 141 -21.76 -2.52 -12.04
N ILE A 142 -23.03 -2.13 -11.94
CA ILE A 142 -24.16 -2.97 -12.35
C ILE A 142 -24.27 -3.05 -13.88
N ALA A 143 -23.93 -1.97 -14.60
CA ALA A 143 -24.03 -1.92 -16.05
C ALA A 143 -22.96 -2.76 -16.78
N GLN A 144 -21.77 -2.97 -16.17
CA GLN A 144 -20.62 -3.59 -16.83
C GLN A 144 -19.99 -4.78 -16.07
N PRO A 145 -20.77 -5.82 -15.68
CA PRO A 145 -20.25 -6.93 -14.88
C PRO A 145 -19.21 -7.78 -15.62
N THR A 146 -19.36 -7.94 -16.93
CA THR A 146 -18.44 -8.72 -17.77
C THR A 146 -17.04 -8.10 -17.81
N ILE A 147 -16.95 -6.77 -17.86
CA ILE A 147 -15.66 -6.05 -17.87
C ILE A 147 -14.96 -6.24 -16.53
N ILE A 148 -15.69 -6.09 -15.41
CA ILE A 148 -15.13 -6.30 -14.07
C ILE A 148 -14.59 -7.72 -13.91
N ALA A 149 -15.34 -8.73 -14.36
CA ALA A 149 -14.87 -10.12 -14.33
C ALA A 149 -13.59 -10.30 -15.16
N LEU A 150 -13.50 -9.65 -16.32
CA LEU A 150 -12.33 -9.71 -17.18
C LEU A 150 -11.09 -9.05 -16.57
N LEU A 151 -11.29 -7.91 -15.87
CA LEU A 151 -10.23 -7.21 -15.14
C LEU A 151 -9.80 -7.98 -13.89
N ALA A 152 -10.72 -8.69 -13.24
CA ALA A 152 -10.44 -9.48 -12.04
C ALA A 152 -9.50 -10.67 -12.34
N VAL A 153 -9.61 -11.31 -13.51
CA VAL A 153 -8.75 -12.45 -13.88
C VAL A 153 -7.25 -12.16 -13.79
N PRO A 154 -6.69 -11.13 -14.49
CA PRO A 154 -5.27 -10.83 -14.41
C PRO A 154 -4.83 -10.38 -13.02
N ILE A 155 -5.70 -9.65 -12.29
CA ILE A 155 -5.41 -9.21 -10.91
C ILE A 155 -5.30 -10.42 -9.99
N LEU A 156 -6.23 -11.37 -10.07
CA LEU A 156 -6.20 -12.60 -9.27
C LEU A 156 -4.94 -13.41 -9.59
N ILE A 157 -4.63 -13.61 -10.86
CA ILE A 157 -3.41 -14.32 -11.27
C ILE A 157 -2.18 -13.63 -10.70
N GLN A 158 -2.08 -12.30 -10.80
CA GLN A 158 -0.97 -11.53 -10.27
C GLN A 158 -0.85 -11.68 -8.75
N VAL A 159 -1.95 -11.55 -8.00
CA VAL A 159 -1.96 -11.64 -6.54
C VAL A 159 -1.58 -13.04 -6.06
N TYR A 160 -2.14 -14.10 -6.66
CA TYR A 160 -1.81 -15.48 -6.31
C TYR A 160 -0.39 -15.84 -6.70
N PHE A 161 0.08 -15.40 -7.87
CA PHE A 161 1.45 -15.63 -8.32
C PHE A 161 2.46 -14.94 -7.40
N ASN A 162 2.26 -13.66 -7.09
CA ASN A 162 3.16 -12.92 -6.20
C ASN A 162 3.17 -13.51 -4.78
N SER A 163 2.00 -13.84 -4.24
CA SER A 163 1.87 -14.47 -2.92
C SER A 163 2.51 -15.87 -2.89
N GLY A 164 2.31 -16.65 -3.94
CA GLY A 164 2.89 -17.99 -4.10
C GLY A 164 4.41 -17.94 -4.22
N LEU A 165 4.94 -17.00 -5.02
CA LEU A 165 6.37 -16.77 -5.16
C LEU A 165 6.99 -16.30 -3.84
N ALA A 166 6.36 -15.35 -3.15
CA ALA A 166 6.81 -14.90 -1.84
C ALA A 166 6.82 -16.04 -0.80
N TYR A 167 5.78 -16.89 -0.80
CA TYR A 167 5.74 -18.07 0.07
C TYR A 167 6.85 -19.08 -0.27
N LEU A 168 7.06 -19.35 -1.56
CA LEU A 168 8.09 -20.27 -2.03
C LEU A 168 9.50 -19.77 -1.71
N LEU A 169 9.78 -18.49 -1.97
CA LEU A 169 11.06 -17.86 -1.66
C LEU A 169 11.34 -17.83 -0.16
N ASN A 170 10.33 -17.56 0.68
CA ASN A 170 10.46 -17.67 2.14
C ASN A 170 10.74 -19.12 2.58
N ARG A 171 10.09 -20.09 1.94
CA ARG A 171 10.33 -21.51 2.22
C ARG A 171 11.73 -21.97 1.77
N MET A 172 12.21 -21.48 0.63
CA MET A 172 13.54 -21.80 0.09
C MET A 172 14.67 -21.12 0.87
N SER A 173 14.45 -19.88 1.32
CA SER A 173 15.44 -19.13 2.10
C SER A 173 15.63 -19.66 3.51
N GLY A 174 14.83 -20.65 3.94
CA GLY A 174 15.04 -21.34 5.21
C GLY A 174 14.89 -20.46 6.44
N GLU A 175 14.21 -19.30 6.31
CA GLU A 175 13.84 -18.45 7.44
C GLU A 175 13.04 -19.31 8.41
N ARG A 176 13.68 -19.62 9.55
CA ARG A 176 13.08 -20.42 10.62
C ARG A 176 11.78 -19.73 10.94
N HIS A 177 10.66 -20.39 10.66
CA HIS A 177 9.36 -20.00 11.21
C HIS A 177 9.62 -19.64 12.68
N LEU A 178 9.51 -18.35 13.00
CA LEU A 178 9.58 -17.86 14.37
C LEU A 178 8.35 -18.44 15.07
N ARG A 179 8.59 -19.68 15.50
CA ARG A 179 7.88 -20.48 16.46
C ARG A 179 7.24 -19.53 17.45
N ARG A 180 5.91 -19.44 17.40
CA ARG A 180 5.03 -19.05 18.51
C ARG A 180 5.81 -18.46 19.68
N ARG A 181 6.06 -17.15 19.67
CA ARG A 181 6.19 -16.42 20.93
C ARG A 181 4.84 -15.78 21.18
N PRO A 182 3.93 -16.43 21.93
CA PRO A 182 2.76 -15.73 22.42
C PRO A 182 3.24 -14.52 23.24
N PHE A 183 2.56 -13.40 23.04
CA PHE A 183 2.76 -12.08 23.64
C PHE A 183 2.55 -12.06 25.18
N SER A 184 2.75 -13.18 25.89
CA SER A 184 2.46 -13.31 27.32
C SER A 184 3.68 -13.60 28.20
N THR A 185 4.91 -13.57 27.68
CA THR A 185 6.10 -13.99 28.44
C THR A 185 7.17 -12.91 28.56
N ASP A 186 6.76 -11.65 28.78
CA ASP A 186 7.71 -10.58 29.15
C ASP A 186 7.35 -9.87 30.47
N ARG A 187 6.17 -10.13 31.06
CA ARG A 187 5.82 -9.58 32.39
C ARG A 187 6.07 -10.51 33.57
N SER A 188 6.20 -11.81 33.35
CA SER A 188 6.32 -12.81 34.41
C SER A 188 7.76 -13.20 34.79
N GLN A 189 8.76 -12.89 33.95
CA GLN A 189 10.17 -13.16 34.31
C GLN A 189 10.85 -12.04 35.11
N GLN A 190 10.28 -10.83 35.17
CA GLN A 190 10.84 -9.73 35.95
C GLN A 190 10.48 -9.80 37.45
N LEU A 191 9.46 -10.59 37.82
CA LEU A 191 9.03 -10.81 39.22
C LEU A 191 9.73 -11.99 39.91
N LEU A 192 10.54 -12.78 39.20
CA LEU A 192 11.29 -13.93 39.76
C LEU A 192 12.78 -13.61 40.02
N ARG A 193 13.16 -12.33 39.95
CA ARG A 193 14.51 -11.82 40.27
C ARG A 193 14.48 -10.66 41.28
N THR A 194 13.65 -10.79 42.31
CA THR A 194 13.72 -10.02 43.56
C THR A 194 13.60 -10.96 44.73
#